data_AF-A0A093QTM3-F1
#
_entry.id   AF-A0A093QTM3-F1
#
_cell.length_a   1.000
_cell.length_b   1.000
_cell.length_c   1.000
_cell.angle_alpha   90.00
_cell.angle_beta   90.00
_cell.angle_gamma   90.00
#
_symmetry.space_group_name_H-M   'P 1'
#
loop_
_entity.id
_entity.type
_entity.pdbx_description
1 polymer ?
#
loop_
_entity_poly.entity_id
_entity_poly.type
_entity_poly.pdbx_seq_one_letter_code
_entity_poly.pdbx_strand_id
1 'polypeptide(L)'
;AVCEMCGIVGTREAFFSKTKRFCSVSCSRSYSSNSKKASILARLQGKPPTKKAKVLHKASWSAKIGAFLHSQGTGQLADGTLTGQDALVLGFDWGKYLQEHGYKAAPVSCFKHVPLFDQWDDVVKGMKVEVLNSDAVLPSRVYWIASVIQIVGYRALLRYEGFENDAGHDFWCNLGTVDIHPIGWCAINSKILVPPQTIHAKYTDWRSYLMKKLVGARTIPVDFHMKMAESMKYPFRQGMRVEVVDKNHVSQTRMAVVDTVIGGRLRLLYEDGDSDDDFWCHMWSPLIHPVGWSRRVGHDIKKTEEKRNDMANHPTFRKIYCDAVPYLFKKVRAVYSEGGWFEEGMKLEAIDPLNLGNICVATVCKVLLDGYLMIGIDGATSADGSDWFCYHASSHAIFPVNFCKRNNIDLTPPKGQDAKTFNWEIYLEETKSRPAPSRLFNTDCPNHGFKAGMKVEAVDLMEPRLICVATVKRVVQRLLSIHFDGWDNEYDQWVDCESPDIYPVGWCELTGYQLQPP
;
A
#
# COMPACT_ATOMS: atom_id res chain seq x y z
N ALA A 1 17.90 5.71 -32.66
CA ALA A 1 18.32 6.85 -31.82
C ALA A 1 17.84 6.62 -30.40
N VAL A 2 18.60 7.07 -29.39
CA VAL A 2 18.26 6.91 -27.97
C VAL A 2 18.15 8.29 -27.33
N CYS A 3 17.08 8.54 -26.60
CA CYS A 3 16.83 9.85 -26.01
C CYS A 3 17.74 10.04 -24.80
N GLU A 4 18.59 11.06 -24.83
CA GLU A 4 19.58 11.31 -23.77
C GLU A 4 18.98 11.75 -22.42
N MET A 5 17.65 11.94 -22.35
CA MET A 5 16.96 12.28 -21.10
C MET A 5 16.15 11.17 -20.48
N CYS A 6 15.33 10.50 -21.29
CA CYS A 6 14.43 9.46 -20.78
C CYS A 6 14.84 8.06 -21.21
N GLY A 7 15.93 7.91 -21.98
CA GLY A 7 16.46 6.62 -22.41
C GLY A 7 15.62 5.91 -23.48
N ILE A 8 14.50 6.50 -23.94
CA ILE A 8 13.63 5.86 -24.91
C ILE A 8 14.34 5.66 -26.26
N VAL A 9 14.15 4.49 -26.87
CA VAL A 9 14.77 4.09 -28.14
C VAL A 9 13.74 4.19 -29.26
N GLY A 10 14.11 4.79 -30.39
CA GLY A 10 13.22 4.88 -31.56
C GLY A 10 13.96 5.26 -32.85
N THR A 11 13.22 5.42 -33.95
CA THR A 11 13.77 5.81 -35.26
C THR A 11 14.29 7.25 -35.24
N ARG A 12 15.39 7.51 -35.96
CA ARG A 12 16.09 8.80 -35.87
C ARG A 12 15.27 9.95 -36.46
N GLU A 13 14.40 9.69 -37.44
CA GLU A 13 13.53 10.73 -38.01
C GLU A 13 12.48 11.21 -37.01
N ALA A 14 11.98 10.34 -36.14
CA ALA A 14 10.95 10.62 -35.13
C ALA A 14 11.47 11.44 -33.93
N PHE A 15 12.79 11.66 -33.82
CA PHE A 15 13.37 12.40 -32.72
C PHE A 15 13.24 13.92 -32.93
N PHE A 16 13.02 14.61 -31.81
CA PHE A 16 12.92 16.05 -31.69
C PHE A 16 14.32 16.72 -31.67
N SER A 17 14.38 18.00 -32.09
CA SER A 17 15.58 18.87 -32.29
C SER A 17 16.37 18.65 -33.60
N LYS A 18 17.11 19.69 -34.04
CA LYS A 18 17.97 19.64 -35.26
C LYS A 18 19.04 18.54 -35.21
N THR A 19 19.48 18.15 -34.01
CA THR A 19 20.50 17.11 -33.81
C THR A 19 19.89 15.74 -33.50
N LYS A 20 18.55 15.61 -33.45
CA LYS A 20 17.82 14.34 -33.25
C LYS A 20 18.22 13.58 -31.97
N ARG A 21 18.53 14.30 -30.89
CA ARG A 21 19.00 13.75 -29.59
C ARG A 21 17.90 13.45 -28.56
N PHE A 22 16.70 13.98 -28.75
CA PHE A 22 15.61 13.87 -27.77
C PHE A 22 14.34 13.35 -28.41
N CYS A 23 13.54 12.54 -27.71
CA CYS A 23 12.28 12.04 -28.26
C CYS A 23 11.15 13.09 -28.28
N SER A 24 11.28 14.20 -27.53
CA SER A 24 10.25 15.24 -27.45
C SER A 24 10.81 16.60 -27.03
N VAL A 25 10.01 17.66 -27.23
CA VAL A 25 10.28 19.03 -26.75
C VAL A 25 10.52 19.03 -25.24
N SER A 26 9.72 18.27 -24.49
CA SER A 26 9.80 18.19 -23.04
C SER A 26 11.13 17.58 -22.58
N CYS A 27 11.59 16.50 -23.23
CA CYS A 27 12.91 15.94 -22.96
C CYS A 27 14.04 16.93 -23.27
N SER A 28 13.98 17.63 -24.42
CA SER A 28 14.98 18.66 -24.76
C SER A 28 15.06 19.80 -23.74
N ARG A 29 13.90 20.26 -23.23
CA ARG A 29 13.84 21.34 -22.22
C ARG A 29 14.36 20.86 -20.87
N SER A 30 14.01 19.64 -20.46
CA SER A 30 14.48 19.03 -19.21
C SER A 30 15.97 18.72 -19.20
N TYR A 31 16.58 18.38 -20.35
CA TYR A 31 18.04 18.23 -20.45
C TYR A 31 18.76 19.57 -20.25
N SER A 32 18.23 20.62 -20.86
CA SER A 32 18.81 21.98 -20.81
C SER A 32 18.73 22.60 -19.41
N SER A 33 17.76 22.19 -18.58
CA SER A 33 17.68 22.59 -17.18
C SER A 33 18.60 21.75 -16.28
N ASN A 34 18.81 20.46 -16.59
CA ASN A 34 19.77 19.60 -15.86
C ASN A 34 21.24 19.93 -16.19
N SER A 35 21.56 20.34 -17.41
CA SER A 35 22.92 20.77 -17.78
C SER A 35 23.38 22.01 -17.00
N LYS A 36 22.45 22.89 -16.62
CA LYS A 36 22.72 24.01 -15.69
C LYS A 36 23.08 23.54 -14.28
N LYS A 37 22.54 22.40 -13.81
CA LYS A 37 22.93 21.77 -12.53
C LYS A 37 24.34 21.16 -12.60
N ALA A 38 24.70 20.53 -13.72
CA ALA A 38 26.03 19.95 -13.91
C ALA A 38 27.15 21.02 -14.07
N SER A 39 26.83 22.16 -14.70
CA SER A 39 27.73 23.32 -14.82
C SER A 39 28.11 23.95 -13.45
N ILE A 40 27.21 23.86 -12.47
CA ILE A 40 27.45 24.34 -11.09
C ILE A 40 28.41 23.40 -10.34
N LEU A 41 28.31 22.08 -10.56
CA LEU A 41 29.21 21.08 -9.98
C LEU A 41 30.64 21.18 -10.53
N ALA A 42 30.81 21.50 -11.82
CA ALA A 42 32.13 21.73 -12.42
C ALA A 42 32.85 22.98 -11.89
N ARG A 43 32.10 24.01 -11.44
CA ARG A 43 32.66 25.23 -10.84
C ARG A 43 33.13 25.07 -9.39
N LEU A 44 32.77 23.96 -8.73
CA LEU A 44 33.22 23.63 -7.37
C LEU A 44 34.62 22.98 -7.31
N GLN A 45 35.25 22.69 -8.46
CA GLN A 45 36.57 22.04 -8.54
C GLN A 45 37.76 23.03 -8.63
N GLY A 46 37.65 24.23 -8.02
CA GLY A 46 38.83 24.96 -7.53
C GLY A 46 39.36 26.16 -8.33
N LYS A 47 38.65 27.31 -8.33
CA LYS A 47 39.26 28.65 -8.50
C LYS A 47 38.61 29.66 -7.52
N PRO A 48 39.35 30.66 -7.00
CA PRO A 48 38.98 31.40 -5.79
C PRO A 48 37.82 32.38 -5.99
N PRO A 49 37.10 32.75 -4.92
CA PRO A 49 35.78 33.36 -5.02
C PRO A 49 35.86 34.89 -5.13
N THR A 50 35.07 35.47 -6.04
CA THR A 50 34.63 36.87 -5.88
C THR A 50 33.12 36.98 -6.03
N LYS A 51 32.51 37.44 -4.94
CA LYS A 51 31.17 38.06 -4.77
C LYS A 51 29.94 37.13 -4.72
N LYS A 52 29.47 36.97 -3.47
CA LYS A 52 28.10 36.74 -2.99
C LYS A 52 27.27 35.71 -3.77
N ALA A 53 27.40 34.44 -3.40
CA ALA A 53 26.43 33.42 -3.73
C ALA A 53 25.08 33.72 -3.03
N LYS A 54 24.06 34.07 -3.81
CA LYS A 54 22.67 34.02 -3.34
C LYS A 54 22.31 32.55 -3.10
N VAL A 55 21.96 32.23 -1.85
CA VAL A 55 21.35 30.97 -1.42
C VAL A 55 20.11 30.71 -2.28
N LEU A 56 20.23 29.84 -3.28
CA LEU A 56 19.09 29.42 -4.11
C LEU A 56 18.25 28.41 -3.30
N HIS A 57 17.26 28.92 -2.57
CA HIS A 57 15.98 28.29 -2.18
C HIS A 57 15.97 26.77 -1.83
N LYS A 58 16.44 26.38 -0.63
CA LYS A 58 15.97 25.14 0.05
C LYS A 58 14.50 25.27 0.52
N ALA A 59 14.07 26.47 0.91
CA ALA A 59 12.69 26.74 1.34
C ALA A 59 11.63 26.49 0.24
N SER A 60 11.98 26.68 -1.04
CA SER A 60 11.05 26.37 -2.15
C SER A 60 10.84 24.87 -2.33
N TRP A 61 11.82 24.04 -1.94
CA TRP A 61 11.72 22.59 -2.04
C TRP A 61 10.86 21.98 -0.94
N SER A 62 11.03 22.44 0.31
CA SER A 62 10.17 22.04 1.43
C SER A 62 8.71 22.42 1.22
N ALA A 63 8.44 23.61 0.65
CA ALA A 63 7.07 24.02 0.31
C ALA A 63 6.44 23.14 -0.80
N LYS A 64 7.23 22.69 -1.79
CA LYS A 64 6.75 21.79 -2.86
C LYS A 64 6.47 20.38 -2.35
N ILE A 65 7.31 19.86 -1.47
CA ILE A 65 7.06 18.58 -0.79
C ILE A 65 5.81 18.69 0.07
N GLY A 66 5.69 19.79 0.82
CA GLY A 66 4.50 20.07 1.62
C GLY A 66 3.23 20.07 0.77
N ALA A 67 3.23 20.78 -0.35
CA ALA A 67 2.11 20.80 -1.29
C ALA A 67 1.81 19.42 -1.90
N PHE A 68 2.83 18.63 -2.22
CA PHE A 68 2.65 17.27 -2.74
C PHE A 68 2.02 16.34 -1.70
N LEU A 69 2.57 16.30 -0.48
CA LEU A 69 2.03 15.47 0.61
C LEU A 69 0.60 15.91 0.98
N HIS A 70 0.32 17.21 1.02
CA HIS A 70 -1.04 17.71 1.17
C HIS A 70 -1.95 17.25 0.03
N SER A 71 -1.49 17.27 -1.23
CA SER A 71 -2.31 16.80 -2.36
C SER A 71 -2.61 15.30 -2.34
N GLN A 72 -1.72 14.50 -1.72
CA GLN A 72 -2.00 13.08 -1.49
C GLN A 72 -3.07 12.92 -0.41
N GLY A 73 -3.04 13.72 0.67
CA GLY A 73 -4.02 13.67 1.75
C GLY A 73 -5.44 14.19 1.40
N THR A 74 -5.65 14.84 0.24
CA THR A 74 -6.93 15.47 -0.12
C THR A 74 -7.88 14.63 -0.99
N GLY A 75 -7.52 13.40 -1.37
CA GLY A 75 -8.37 12.38 -2.03
C GLY A 75 -9.59 12.89 -2.81
N GLN A 76 -9.39 13.36 -4.05
CA GLN A 76 -10.50 13.62 -4.99
C GLN A 76 -10.32 12.79 -6.25
N LEU A 77 -11.34 11.97 -6.59
CA LEU A 77 -11.42 11.25 -7.86
C LEU A 77 -11.71 12.25 -9.00
N ALA A 78 -11.26 11.90 -10.21
CA ALA A 78 -11.42 12.75 -11.40
C ALA A 78 -12.89 12.93 -11.85
N ASP A 79 -13.80 12.08 -11.37
CA ASP A 79 -15.25 12.11 -11.63
C ASP A 79 -16.05 12.86 -10.54
N GLY A 80 -15.39 13.44 -9.54
CA GLY A 80 -16.04 14.14 -8.43
C GLY A 80 -16.52 13.24 -7.30
N THR A 81 -16.31 11.92 -7.39
CA THR A 81 -16.57 10.98 -6.29
C THR A 81 -15.58 11.27 -5.16
N LEU A 82 -16.12 11.58 -3.97
CA LEU A 82 -15.32 11.84 -2.78
C LEU A 82 -14.62 10.54 -2.38
N THR A 83 -13.29 10.51 -2.48
CA THR A 83 -12.46 9.44 -1.87
C THR A 83 -11.96 9.82 -0.48
N GLY A 84 -12.27 11.03 -0.04
CA GLY A 84 -11.93 11.56 1.28
C GLY A 84 -13.04 12.45 1.81
N GLN A 85 -14.01 11.86 2.49
CA GLN A 85 -14.46 12.50 3.73
C GLN A 85 -13.52 12.01 4.81
N ASP A 86 -12.89 12.95 5.52
CA ASP A 86 -12.07 12.67 6.69
C ASP A 86 -12.86 11.73 7.62
N ALA A 87 -12.27 10.64 8.10
CA ALA A 87 -12.94 9.72 9.03
C ALA A 87 -13.49 10.49 10.26
N LEU A 88 -12.86 11.62 10.59
CA LEU A 88 -13.33 12.57 11.60
C LEU A 88 -14.69 13.21 11.27
N VAL A 89 -14.98 13.47 9.99
CA VAL A 89 -16.30 13.94 9.52
C VAL A 89 -17.37 12.86 9.67
N LEU A 90 -16.98 11.59 9.54
CA LEU A 90 -17.81 10.42 9.84
C LEU A 90 -17.82 10.06 11.35
N GLY A 91 -17.16 10.86 12.19
CA GLY A 91 -17.16 10.72 13.65
C GLY A 91 -16.17 9.70 14.22
N PHE A 92 -15.26 9.14 13.42
CA PHE A 92 -14.25 8.18 13.89
C PHE A 92 -12.87 8.82 14.06
N ASP A 93 -12.29 8.68 15.25
CA ASP A 93 -10.92 9.06 15.57
C ASP A 93 -10.16 7.86 16.16
N TRP A 94 -9.10 7.43 15.47
CA TRP A 94 -8.22 6.36 15.93
C TRP A 94 -7.65 6.63 17.33
N GLY A 95 -7.29 7.88 17.62
CA GLY A 95 -6.68 8.25 18.89
C GLY A 95 -7.60 7.95 20.07
N LYS A 96 -8.84 8.43 20.00
CA LYS A 96 -9.91 8.17 20.96
C LYS A 96 -10.21 6.67 21.04
N TYR A 97 -10.45 6.03 19.90
CA TYR A 97 -10.82 4.61 19.83
C TYR A 97 -9.79 3.70 20.52
N LEU A 98 -8.51 3.95 20.30
CA LEU A 98 -7.43 3.17 20.90
C LEU A 98 -7.23 3.45 22.39
N GLN A 99 -7.36 4.72 22.80
CA GLN A 99 -7.18 5.12 24.21
C GLN A 99 -8.31 4.58 25.10
N GLU A 100 -9.57 4.71 24.67
CA GLU A 100 -10.74 4.30 25.45
C GLU A 100 -10.74 2.80 25.74
N HIS A 101 -10.22 1.99 24.82
CA HIS A 101 -10.24 0.53 24.93
C HIS A 101 -8.88 -0.09 25.28
N GLY A 102 -7.81 0.71 25.35
CA GLY A 102 -6.45 0.22 25.59
C GLY A 102 -5.91 -0.70 24.48
N TYR A 103 -6.39 -0.52 23.25
CA TYR A 103 -5.98 -1.33 22.10
C TYR A 103 -4.56 -1.01 21.64
N LYS A 104 -3.92 -2.00 21.01
CA LYS A 104 -2.60 -1.85 20.38
C LYS A 104 -2.77 -1.92 18.88
N ALA A 105 -2.04 -1.10 18.13
CA ALA A 105 -1.96 -1.22 16.67
C ALA A 105 -0.74 -2.01 16.23
N ALA A 106 -0.83 -2.63 15.06
CA ALA A 106 0.34 -3.18 14.40
C ALA A 106 1.28 -2.03 13.96
N PRO A 107 2.61 -2.13 14.22
CA PRO A 107 3.56 -1.09 13.81
C PRO A 107 3.73 -1.07 12.29
N VAL A 108 4.16 0.07 11.73
CA VAL A 108 4.43 0.23 10.28
C VAL A 108 5.43 -0.80 9.76
N SER A 109 6.38 -1.23 10.61
CA SER A 109 7.37 -2.28 10.28
C SER A 109 6.79 -3.68 10.07
N CYS A 110 5.47 -3.88 10.28
CA CYS A 110 4.79 -5.10 9.85
C CYS A 110 4.42 -5.09 8.36
N PHE A 111 4.43 -3.92 7.70
CA PHE A 111 3.82 -3.72 6.39
C PHE A 111 4.86 -3.35 5.33
N LYS A 112 5.36 -4.31 4.56
CA LYS A 112 6.45 -4.08 3.59
C LYS A 112 6.11 -3.15 2.42
N HIS A 113 4.83 -2.96 2.14
CA HIS A 113 4.35 -2.25 0.95
C HIS A 113 4.01 -0.78 1.20
N VAL A 114 4.06 -0.32 2.46
CA VAL A 114 3.61 1.03 2.82
C VAL A 114 4.77 2.05 2.87
N PRO A 115 4.48 3.35 2.73
CA PRO A 115 5.48 4.41 2.84
C PRO A 115 6.34 4.33 4.11
N LEU A 116 7.64 4.64 3.99
CA LEU A 116 8.62 4.62 5.09
C LEU A 116 8.85 3.29 5.82
N PHE A 117 8.35 2.15 5.32
CA PHE A 117 8.61 0.83 5.92
C PHE A 117 10.09 0.64 6.34
N ASP A 118 11.03 0.87 5.41
CA ASP A 118 12.47 0.66 5.63
C ASP A 118 13.11 1.65 6.63
N GLN A 119 12.45 2.77 6.93
CA GLN A 119 13.00 3.84 7.78
C GLN A 119 12.20 4.03 9.06
N TRP A 120 11.18 3.20 9.30
CA TRP A 120 10.30 3.39 10.44
C TRP A 120 10.96 3.05 11.78
N ASP A 121 12.00 2.22 11.78
CA ASP A 121 12.78 1.89 12.98
C ASP A 121 13.50 3.11 13.59
N ASP A 122 13.71 4.16 12.80
CA ASP A 122 14.22 5.43 13.29
C ASP A 122 13.17 6.22 14.10
N VAL A 123 11.88 5.85 14.08
CA VAL A 123 10.82 6.56 14.79
C VAL A 123 10.58 5.90 16.15
N VAL A 124 11.00 6.57 17.24
CA VAL A 124 10.93 5.99 18.59
C VAL A 124 10.26 6.90 19.62
N LYS A 125 9.75 6.28 20.68
CA LYS A 125 9.24 7.00 21.86
C LYS A 125 10.32 7.90 22.47
N GLY A 126 9.91 9.10 22.89
CA GLY A 126 10.78 10.10 23.50
C GLY A 126 11.49 11.02 22.50
N MET A 127 11.32 10.79 21.19
CA MET A 127 11.79 11.75 20.18
C MET A 127 11.13 13.11 20.36
N LYS A 128 11.88 14.17 20.05
CA LYS A 128 11.40 15.55 20.08
C LYS A 128 11.21 16.07 18.66
N VAL A 129 10.12 16.78 18.45
CA VAL A 129 9.72 17.32 17.15
C VAL A 129 9.22 18.76 17.32
N GLU A 130 9.36 19.56 16.27
CA GLU A 130 8.70 20.86 16.15
C GLU A 130 7.37 20.67 15.43
N VAL A 131 6.28 21.13 16.04
CA VAL A 131 4.91 20.94 15.56
C VAL A 131 4.11 22.22 15.70
N LEU A 132 3.04 22.36 14.92
CA LEU A 132 2.14 23.52 15.00
C LEU A 132 1.60 23.66 16.42
N ASN A 133 1.69 24.85 17.00
CA ASN A 133 1.12 25.13 18.32
C ASN A 133 -0.35 25.55 18.17
N SER A 134 -1.24 24.63 18.48
CA SER A 134 -2.70 24.82 18.49
C SER A 134 -3.22 25.60 19.70
N ASP A 135 -2.44 25.70 20.77
CA ASP A 135 -2.74 26.44 22.00
C ASP A 135 -2.03 27.81 22.00
N ALA A 136 -1.95 28.45 20.84
CA ALA A 136 -1.40 29.80 20.69
C ALA A 136 -2.50 30.81 20.42
N VAL A 137 -2.41 31.99 21.06
CA VAL A 137 -3.36 33.11 20.88
C VAL A 137 -3.02 33.96 19.64
N LEU A 138 -1.98 33.60 18.90
CA LEU A 138 -1.50 34.38 17.75
C LEU A 138 -2.26 34.00 16.47
N PRO A 139 -2.63 34.98 15.62
CA PRO A 139 -3.30 34.71 14.34
C PRO A 139 -2.36 34.08 13.29
N SER A 140 -1.05 34.17 13.48
CA SER A 140 -0.06 33.53 12.62
C SER A 140 0.24 32.10 13.08
N ARG A 141 0.48 31.18 12.13
CA ARG A 141 0.99 29.84 12.43
C ARG A 141 2.32 29.92 13.18
N VAL A 142 2.30 29.48 14.44
CA VAL A 142 3.47 29.37 15.31
C VAL A 142 3.66 27.93 15.75
N TYR A 143 4.86 27.59 16.19
CA TYR A 143 5.25 26.21 16.46
C TYR A 143 5.68 26.05 17.91
N TRP A 144 5.70 24.82 18.40
CA TRP A 144 6.32 24.47 19.65
C TRP A 144 6.98 23.10 19.59
N ILE A 145 7.81 22.79 20.58
CA ILE A 145 8.46 21.48 20.67
C ILE A 145 7.55 20.53 21.43
N ALA A 146 7.39 19.32 20.92
CA ALA A 146 6.68 18.24 21.57
C ALA A 146 7.52 16.96 21.63
N SER A 147 7.30 16.14 22.64
CA SER A 147 7.85 14.79 22.77
C SER A 147 6.85 13.74 22.30
N VAL A 148 7.33 12.70 21.63
CA VAL A 148 6.57 11.51 21.25
C VAL A 148 6.35 10.64 22.48
N ILE A 149 5.11 10.54 22.96
CA ILE A 149 4.73 9.74 24.13
C ILE A 149 4.42 8.29 23.75
N GLN A 150 3.77 8.10 22.61
CA GLN A 150 3.35 6.80 22.08
C GLN A 150 3.32 6.84 20.55
N ILE A 151 3.57 5.70 19.91
CA ILE A 151 3.49 5.52 18.46
C ILE A 151 2.51 4.38 18.18
N VAL A 152 1.63 4.59 17.22
CA VAL A 152 0.57 3.67 16.79
C VAL A 152 0.42 3.80 15.28
N GLY A 153 0.92 2.82 14.53
CA GLY A 153 1.01 2.93 13.07
C GLY A 153 1.76 4.21 12.69
N TYR A 154 1.17 5.03 11.83
CA TYR A 154 1.69 6.36 11.46
C TYR A 154 1.36 7.46 12.47
N ARG A 155 0.45 7.23 13.42
CA ARG A 155 0.05 8.22 14.42
C ARG A 155 0.98 8.20 15.62
N ALA A 156 1.24 9.38 16.18
CA ALA A 156 1.96 9.56 17.42
C ALA A 156 1.12 10.40 18.39
N LEU A 157 1.12 9.99 19.66
CA LEU A 157 0.63 10.83 20.75
C LEU A 157 1.75 11.76 21.17
N LEU A 158 1.51 13.07 21.08
CA LEU A 158 2.49 14.11 21.35
C LEU A 158 2.13 14.87 22.62
N ARG A 159 3.16 15.29 23.36
CA ARG A 159 3.04 16.19 24.50
C ARG A 159 3.96 17.37 24.32
N TYR A 160 3.42 18.59 24.40
CA TYR A 160 4.23 19.80 24.36
C TYR A 160 5.25 19.84 25.51
N GLU A 161 6.48 20.27 25.21
CA GLU A 161 7.49 20.53 26.22
C GLU A 161 7.01 21.60 27.20
N GLY A 162 7.14 21.31 28.50
CA GLY A 162 6.69 22.16 29.61
C GLY A 162 5.49 21.62 30.38
N PHE A 163 4.69 20.71 29.79
CA PHE A 163 3.63 19.99 30.52
C PHE A 163 4.16 18.90 31.45
N GLU A 164 5.40 18.42 31.21
CA GLU A 164 6.04 17.37 32.01
C GLU A 164 5.19 16.08 32.07
N ASN A 165 4.59 15.79 33.23
CA ASN A 165 3.76 14.61 33.45
C ASN A 165 2.27 14.84 33.16
N ASP A 166 1.86 16.08 32.91
CA ASP A 166 0.47 16.42 32.61
C ASP A 166 0.11 15.92 31.20
N ALA A 167 -0.83 14.97 31.15
CA ALA A 167 -1.35 14.38 29.93
C ALA A 167 -2.62 15.09 29.40
N GLY A 168 -3.13 16.09 30.12
CA GLY A 168 -4.40 16.74 29.81
C GLY A 168 -4.45 17.51 28.49
N HIS A 169 -3.27 17.74 27.89
CA HIS A 169 -3.11 18.42 26.59
C HIS A 169 -2.33 17.56 25.58
N ASP A 170 -2.26 16.25 25.81
CA ASP A 170 -1.70 15.33 24.83
C ASP A 170 -2.60 15.30 23.59
N PHE A 171 -2.01 15.28 22.41
CA PHE A 171 -2.75 15.29 21.15
C PHE A 171 -2.15 14.31 20.16
N TRP A 172 -3.01 13.72 19.33
CA TRP A 172 -2.59 12.82 18.26
C TRP A 172 -2.18 13.61 17.03
N CYS A 173 -1.15 13.11 16.35
CA CYS A 173 -0.71 13.64 15.08
C CYS A 173 -0.19 12.50 14.19
N ASN A 174 -0.51 12.53 12.90
CA ASN A 174 0.06 11.60 11.94
C ASN A 174 1.44 12.08 11.49
N LEU A 175 2.46 11.24 11.73
CA LEU A 175 3.87 11.58 11.51
C LEU A 175 4.22 11.81 10.04
N GLY A 176 3.43 11.25 9.12
CA GLY A 176 3.61 11.46 7.69
C GLY A 176 3.06 12.78 7.16
N THR A 177 2.34 13.53 8.00
CA THR A 177 1.81 14.85 7.63
C THR A 177 2.91 15.90 7.68
N VAL A 178 2.70 16.99 6.94
CA VAL A 178 3.72 18.02 6.75
C VAL A 178 3.93 18.92 7.97
N ASP A 179 3.10 18.79 8.99
CA ASP A 179 3.09 19.69 10.16
C ASP A 179 4.04 19.23 11.26
N ILE A 180 4.82 18.18 11.02
CA ILE A 180 5.86 17.68 11.92
C ILE A 180 7.24 17.97 11.35
N HIS A 181 8.14 18.49 12.18
CA HIS A 181 9.47 18.88 11.73
C HIS A 181 10.57 18.45 12.71
N PRO A 182 11.80 18.23 12.22
CA PRO A 182 12.94 18.02 13.10
C PRO A 182 13.29 19.29 13.87
N ILE A 183 13.89 19.11 15.05
CA ILE A 183 14.43 20.23 15.84
C ILE A 183 15.41 21.05 14.99
N GLY A 184 15.21 22.37 14.95
CA GLY A 184 15.96 23.34 14.15
C GLY A 184 15.28 23.77 12.85
N TRP A 185 14.18 23.13 12.45
CA TRP A 185 13.46 23.49 11.23
C TRP A 185 12.88 24.91 11.29
N CYS A 186 12.32 25.33 12.42
CA CYS A 186 11.76 26.66 12.61
C CYS A 186 12.82 27.74 12.41
N ALA A 187 14.01 27.55 12.99
CA ALA A 187 15.12 28.47 12.84
C ALA A 187 15.57 28.61 11.37
N ILE A 188 15.58 27.50 10.62
CA ILE A 188 15.94 27.48 9.20
C ILE A 188 14.88 28.17 8.32
N ASN A 189 13.60 28.05 8.68
CA ASN A 189 12.47 28.54 7.87
C ASN A 189 11.88 29.86 8.38
N SER A 190 12.61 30.56 9.26
CA SER A 190 12.16 31.82 9.86
C SER A 190 10.78 31.72 10.52
N LYS A 191 10.49 30.57 11.15
CA LYS A 191 9.31 30.36 12.00
C LYS A 191 9.71 30.54 13.46
N ILE A 192 8.73 30.88 14.28
CA ILE A 192 8.94 31.17 15.70
C ILE A 192 8.39 30.05 16.57
N LEU A 193 9.15 29.71 17.60
CA LEU A 193 8.69 28.84 18.69
C LEU A 193 8.01 29.71 19.74
N VAL A 194 6.75 29.42 20.03
CA VAL A 194 5.94 30.13 21.03
C VAL A 194 5.38 29.10 22.01
N PRO A 195 5.60 29.25 23.33
CA PRO A 195 5.07 28.31 24.30
C PRO A 195 3.54 28.29 24.27
N PRO A 196 2.89 27.12 24.50
CA PRO A 196 1.44 27.01 24.64
C PRO A 196 0.93 27.97 25.72
N GLN A 197 -0.19 28.63 25.44
CA GLN A 197 -0.81 29.64 26.31
C GLN A 197 -1.07 29.08 27.70
N THR A 198 -1.45 27.82 27.79
CA THR A 198 -1.75 27.14 29.06
C THR A 198 -0.54 27.09 30.00
N ILE A 199 0.68 26.96 29.44
CA ILE A 199 1.91 26.83 30.25
C ILE A 199 2.83 28.03 30.16
N HIS A 200 2.55 29.04 29.34
CA HIS A 200 3.49 30.12 29.02
C HIS A 200 4.13 30.79 30.26
N ALA A 201 3.36 30.94 31.34
CA ALA A 201 3.79 31.56 32.59
C ALA A 201 4.59 30.64 33.54
N LYS A 202 4.69 29.34 33.24
CA LYS A 202 5.34 28.33 34.09
C LYS A 202 6.85 28.54 34.19
N TYR A 203 7.47 29.08 33.15
CA TYR A 203 8.90 29.38 33.12
C TYR A 203 9.13 30.78 32.57
N THR A 204 10.06 31.51 33.18
CA THR A 204 10.49 32.83 32.71
C THR A 204 11.51 32.73 31.58
N ASP A 205 12.45 31.77 31.67
CA ASP A 205 13.47 31.49 30.65
C ASP A 205 13.21 30.15 29.94
N TRP A 206 12.28 30.19 28.99
CA TRP A 206 11.98 29.06 28.12
C TRP A 206 13.17 28.58 27.30
N ARG A 207 14.11 29.46 26.96
CA ARG A 207 15.30 29.10 26.19
C ARG A 207 16.20 28.17 27.01
N SER A 208 16.50 28.53 28.25
CA SER A 208 17.29 27.67 29.15
C SER A 208 16.57 26.36 29.47
N TYR A 209 15.25 26.39 29.63
CA TYR A 209 14.45 25.18 29.81
C TYR A 209 14.58 24.23 28.60
N LEU A 210 14.32 24.73 27.38
CA LEU A 210 14.41 23.92 26.17
C LEU A 210 15.82 23.40 25.93
N MET A 211 16.85 24.23 26.15
CA MET A 211 18.26 23.79 26.01
C MET A 211 18.55 22.58 26.90
N LYS A 212 18.12 22.59 28.16
CA LYS A 212 18.27 21.45 29.07
C LYS A 212 17.54 20.20 28.58
N LYS A 213 16.31 20.35 28.06
CA LYS A 213 15.50 19.24 27.55
C LYS A 213 16.03 18.66 26.23
N LEU A 214 16.65 19.48 25.39
CA LEU A 214 17.12 19.09 24.06
C LEU A 214 18.52 18.47 24.06
N VAL A 215 19.32 18.65 25.12
CA VAL A 215 20.65 18.01 25.21
C VAL A 215 20.51 16.48 25.14
N GLY A 216 21.13 15.88 24.12
CA GLY A 216 21.12 14.43 23.91
C GLY A 216 19.79 13.86 23.41
N ALA A 217 18.77 14.71 23.18
CA ALA A 217 17.49 14.26 22.67
C ALA A 217 17.59 13.87 21.19
N ARG A 218 16.87 12.81 20.81
CA ARG A 218 16.71 12.42 19.41
C ARG A 218 15.55 13.19 18.77
N THR A 219 15.65 13.46 17.48
CA THR A 219 14.60 14.08 16.67
C THR A 219 14.32 13.20 15.46
N ILE A 220 13.18 13.43 14.81
CA ILE A 220 12.87 12.81 13.51
C ILE A 220 14.00 13.10 12.49
N PRO A 221 14.35 12.16 11.59
CA PRO A 221 15.39 12.38 10.58
C PRO A 221 15.12 13.61 9.69
N VAL A 222 16.18 14.33 9.33
CA VAL A 222 16.07 15.57 8.52
C VAL A 222 15.53 15.34 7.11
N ASP A 223 15.67 14.12 6.58
CA ASP A 223 15.20 13.68 5.27
C ASP A 223 13.89 12.88 5.34
N PHE A 224 13.24 12.80 6.51
CA PHE A 224 12.04 11.99 6.73
C PHE A 224 10.91 12.29 5.73
N HIS A 225 10.51 13.57 5.59
CA HIS A 225 9.46 13.96 4.64
C HIS A 225 9.88 13.86 3.17
N MET A 226 11.19 13.92 2.90
CA MET A 226 11.70 13.66 1.55
C MET A 226 11.54 12.19 1.20
N LYS A 227 11.95 11.29 2.09
CA LYS A 227 11.77 9.84 1.94
C LYS A 227 10.30 9.46 1.87
N MET A 228 9.44 10.11 2.68
CA MET A 228 7.99 9.93 2.64
C MET A 228 7.45 10.25 1.25
N ALA A 229 7.72 11.47 0.75
CA ALA A 229 7.28 11.90 -0.57
C ALA A 229 7.89 11.08 -1.72
N GLU A 230 9.09 10.52 -1.55
CA GLU A 230 9.70 9.60 -2.51
C GLU A 230 9.03 8.23 -2.51
N SER A 231 8.71 7.68 -1.35
CA SER A 231 8.00 6.39 -1.21
C SER A 231 6.56 6.42 -1.73
N MET A 232 5.94 7.60 -1.78
CA MET A 232 4.62 7.82 -2.38
C MET A 232 4.66 8.07 -3.89
N LYS A 233 5.81 7.94 -4.55
CA LYS A 233 5.90 8.03 -6.02
C LYS A 233 5.58 6.67 -6.63
N TYR A 234 4.33 6.52 -7.02
CA TYR A 234 3.84 5.30 -7.64
C TYR A 234 4.19 5.23 -9.13
N PRO A 235 4.62 4.07 -9.65
CA PRO A 235 5.04 3.95 -11.04
C PRO A 235 3.87 3.77 -12.02
N PHE A 236 2.75 3.20 -11.57
CA PHE A 236 1.51 3.13 -12.34
C PHE A 236 0.90 4.52 -12.50
N ARG A 237 0.32 4.80 -13.67
CA ARG A 237 -0.29 6.09 -14.00
C ARG A 237 -1.60 5.89 -14.74
N GLN A 238 -2.49 6.87 -14.60
CA GLN A 238 -3.74 6.92 -15.35
C GLN A 238 -3.50 6.73 -16.86
N GLY A 239 -4.31 5.88 -17.48
CA GLY A 239 -4.24 5.53 -18.90
C GLY A 239 -3.32 4.33 -19.22
N MET A 240 -2.66 3.73 -18.23
CA MET A 240 -1.92 2.49 -18.43
C MET A 240 -2.87 1.29 -18.54
N ARG A 241 -2.62 0.39 -19.48
CA ARG A 241 -3.41 -0.84 -19.66
C ARG A 241 -2.79 -2.02 -18.93
N VAL A 242 -3.65 -2.85 -18.36
CA VAL A 242 -3.31 -4.08 -17.63
C VAL A 242 -4.31 -5.19 -18.00
N GLU A 243 -3.90 -6.43 -17.77
CA GLU A 243 -4.84 -7.56 -17.64
C GLU A 243 -5.16 -7.72 -16.16
N VAL A 244 -6.43 -7.91 -15.80
CA VAL A 244 -6.87 -8.15 -14.42
C VAL A 244 -7.89 -9.27 -14.41
N VAL A 245 -7.99 -10.05 -13.33
CA VAL A 245 -9.05 -11.07 -13.19
C VAL A 245 -10.44 -10.48 -13.45
N ASP A 246 -11.30 -11.20 -14.16
CA ASP A 246 -12.69 -10.80 -14.35
C ASP A 246 -13.49 -11.15 -13.07
N LYS A 247 -13.94 -10.14 -12.33
CA LYS A 247 -14.70 -10.34 -11.08
C LYS A 247 -15.97 -11.17 -11.24
N ASN A 248 -16.54 -11.21 -12.45
CA ASN A 248 -17.73 -12.01 -12.74
C ASN A 248 -17.39 -13.42 -13.24
N HIS A 249 -16.14 -13.66 -13.65
CA HIS A 249 -15.64 -14.93 -14.18
C HIS A 249 -14.17 -15.12 -13.80
N VAL A 250 -13.92 -15.57 -12.56
CA VAL A 250 -12.56 -15.62 -11.97
C VAL A 250 -11.57 -16.54 -12.71
N SER A 251 -12.06 -17.37 -13.63
CA SER A 251 -11.27 -18.26 -14.51
C SER A 251 -10.58 -17.56 -15.67
N GLN A 252 -10.90 -16.29 -15.93
CA GLN A 252 -10.30 -15.51 -17.02
C GLN A 252 -9.84 -14.13 -16.56
N THR A 253 -8.93 -13.54 -17.34
CA THR A 253 -8.62 -12.11 -17.22
C THR A 253 -9.42 -11.27 -18.21
N ARG A 254 -9.49 -9.97 -17.93
CA ARG A 254 -10.15 -8.94 -18.72
C ARG A 254 -9.23 -7.73 -18.85
N MET A 255 -9.30 -7.04 -19.98
CA MET A 255 -8.52 -5.83 -20.21
C MET A 255 -9.08 -4.67 -19.39
N ALA A 256 -8.20 -3.96 -18.68
CA ALA A 256 -8.56 -2.79 -17.90
C ALA A 256 -7.55 -1.65 -18.04
N VAL A 257 -8.00 -0.44 -17.75
CA VAL A 257 -7.20 0.79 -17.76
C VAL A 257 -7.12 1.36 -16.36
N VAL A 258 -5.91 1.75 -15.94
CA VAL A 258 -5.70 2.47 -14.69
C VAL A 258 -6.40 3.82 -14.78
N ASP A 259 -7.38 4.03 -13.92
CA ASP A 259 -8.11 5.29 -13.80
C ASP A 259 -7.47 6.21 -12.78
N THR A 260 -7.35 5.72 -11.55
CA THR A 260 -6.90 6.50 -10.42
C THR A 260 -5.89 5.71 -9.58
N VAL A 261 -4.93 6.42 -8.97
CA VAL A 261 -3.90 5.85 -8.10
C VAL A 261 -3.88 6.64 -6.78
N ILE A 262 -4.18 5.99 -5.66
CA ILE A 262 -4.21 6.59 -4.32
C ILE A 262 -3.47 5.66 -3.36
N GLY A 263 -2.40 6.14 -2.71
CA GLY A 263 -1.66 5.32 -1.74
C GLY A 263 -1.00 4.06 -2.32
N GLY A 264 -0.92 3.94 -3.65
CA GLY A 264 -0.49 2.73 -4.34
C GLY A 264 -1.62 1.75 -4.70
N ARG A 265 -2.85 2.02 -4.25
CA ARG A 265 -4.07 1.37 -4.73
C ARG A 265 -4.47 1.93 -6.09
N LEU A 266 -4.89 1.04 -6.97
CA LEU A 266 -5.32 1.30 -8.33
C LEU A 266 -6.84 1.12 -8.39
N ARG A 267 -7.54 2.12 -8.94
CA ARG A 267 -8.87 1.92 -9.52
C ARG A 267 -8.68 1.58 -10.98
N LEU A 268 -9.17 0.41 -11.39
CA LEU A 268 -9.15 -0.05 -12.77
C LEU A 268 -10.55 0.02 -13.35
N LEU A 269 -10.67 0.45 -14.60
CA LEU A 269 -11.92 0.43 -15.37
C LEU A 269 -11.76 -0.56 -16.53
N TYR A 270 -12.70 -1.49 -16.68
CA TYR A 270 -12.64 -2.44 -17.80
C TYR A 270 -12.83 -1.74 -19.15
N GLU A 271 -12.10 -2.17 -20.18
CA GLU A 271 -12.16 -1.52 -21.51
C GLU A 271 -13.52 -1.67 -22.21
N ASP A 272 -14.24 -2.74 -21.90
CA ASP A 272 -15.55 -3.12 -22.44
C ASP A 272 -16.68 -3.00 -21.40
N GLY A 273 -16.41 -2.36 -20.26
CA GLY A 273 -17.38 -2.15 -19.17
C GLY A 273 -17.93 -0.73 -19.11
N ASP A 274 -18.75 -0.47 -18.10
CA ASP A 274 -19.33 0.83 -17.78
C ASP A 274 -18.55 1.52 -16.63
N SER A 275 -18.88 2.77 -16.29
CA SER A 275 -18.10 3.57 -15.31
C SER A 275 -18.13 3.01 -13.90
N ASP A 276 -19.19 2.25 -13.59
CA ASP A 276 -19.42 1.64 -12.29
C ASP A 276 -18.88 0.20 -12.24
N ASP A 277 -18.47 -0.34 -13.39
CA ASP A 277 -17.81 -1.63 -13.50
C ASP A 277 -16.30 -1.48 -13.24
N ASP A 278 -15.95 -1.11 -12.01
CA ASP A 278 -14.56 -0.92 -11.59
C ASP A 278 -13.98 -2.13 -10.84
N PHE A 279 -12.66 -2.09 -10.66
CA PHE A 279 -11.90 -3.07 -9.90
C PHE A 279 -10.81 -2.37 -9.09
N TRP A 280 -10.88 -2.47 -7.76
CA TRP A 280 -9.91 -1.88 -6.85
C TRP A 280 -8.91 -2.92 -6.37
N CYS A 281 -7.62 -2.58 -6.42
CA CYS A 281 -6.56 -3.44 -5.89
C CYS A 281 -5.28 -2.66 -5.60
N HIS A 282 -4.38 -3.19 -4.80
CA HIS A 282 -3.02 -2.62 -4.70
C HIS A 282 -2.20 -2.91 -5.97
N MET A 283 -1.24 -2.04 -6.31
CA MET A 283 -0.34 -2.27 -7.46
C MET A 283 0.55 -3.52 -7.38
N TRP A 284 0.60 -4.17 -6.21
CA TRP A 284 1.29 -5.45 -5.98
C TRP A 284 0.32 -6.63 -5.90
N SER A 285 -0.95 -6.41 -6.21
CA SER A 285 -1.97 -7.46 -6.23
C SER A 285 -1.54 -8.58 -7.18
N PRO A 286 -1.71 -9.86 -6.78
CA PRO A 286 -1.46 -10.99 -7.67
C PRO A 286 -2.50 -11.12 -8.79
N LEU A 287 -3.56 -10.30 -8.77
CA LEU A 287 -4.69 -10.35 -9.69
C LEU A 287 -4.50 -9.48 -10.94
N ILE A 288 -3.42 -8.69 -10.99
CA ILE A 288 -3.09 -7.82 -12.13
C ILE A 288 -1.80 -8.28 -12.83
N HIS A 289 -1.80 -8.17 -14.15
CA HIS A 289 -0.73 -8.68 -15.00
C HIS A 289 -0.43 -7.74 -16.18
N PRO A 290 0.80 -7.78 -16.73
CA PRO A 290 1.12 -7.03 -17.94
C PRO A 290 0.37 -7.59 -19.15
N VAL A 291 0.02 -6.71 -20.10
CA VAL A 291 -0.64 -7.10 -21.35
C VAL A 291 0.15 -8.20 -22.08
N GLY A 292 -0.56 -9.24 -22.50
CA GLY A 292 -0.04 -10.47 -23.09
C GLY A 292 0.35 -11.55 -22.07
N TRP A 293 0.14 -11.33 -20.76
CA TRP A 293 0.44 -12.33 -19.74
C TRP A 293 -0.43 -13.58 -19.89
N SER A 294 -1.76 -13.45 -20.02
CA SER A 294 -2.65 -14.61 -20.11
C SER A 294 -2.29 -15.52 -21.26
N ARG A 295 -2.05 -14.94 -22.45
CA ARG A 295 -1.59 -15.68 -23.63
C ARG A 295 -0.24 -16.37 -23.40
N ARG A 296 0.69 -15.71 -22.70
CA ARG A 296 2.04 -16.24 -22.43
C ARG A 296 1.97 -17.44 -21.50
N VAL A 297 1.15 -17.36 -20.44
CA VAL A 297 1.09 -18.41 -19.42
C VAL A 297 0.08 -19.51 -19.73
N GLY A 298 -0.84 -19.28 -20.68
CA GLY A 298 -1.92 -20.19 -21.03
C GLY A 298 -3.18 -20.02 -20.18
N HIS A 299 -3.34 -18.86 -19.55
CA HIS A 299 -4.55 -18.45 -18.85
C HIS A 299 -5.57 -17.88 -19.84
N ASP A 300 -6.85 -18.05 -19.54
CA ASP A 300 -7.91 -17.55 -20.41
C ASP A 300 -8.04 -16.02 -20.29
N ILE A 301 -8.40 -15.38 -21.39
CA ILE A 301 -8.62 -13.94 -21.47
C ILE A 301 -9.92 -13.68 -22.22
N LYS A 302 -10.78 -12.85 -21.64
CA LYS A 302 -12.03 -12.42 -22.24
C LYS A 302 -11.74 -11.79 -23.60
N LYS A 303 -12.37 -12.32 -24.64
CA LYS A 303 -12.25 -11.75 -26.00
C LYS A 303 -12.95 -10.40 -26.00
N THR A 304 -12.25 -9.37 -26.49
CA THR A 304 -12.83 -8.04 -26.66
C THR A 304 -13.90 -8.12 -27.75
N GLU A 305 -15.17 -8.10 -27.35
CA GLU A 305 -16.28 -7.82 -28.27
C GLU A 305 -16.24 -6.33 -28.68
N GLU A 306 -16.90 -5.98 -29.78
CA GLU A 306 -16.85 -4.63 -30.37
C GLU A 306 -17.03 -3.53 -29.31
N LYS A 307 -16.13 -2.54 -29.31
CA LYS A 307 -16.03 -1.48 -28.30
C LYS A 307 -17.40 -0.82 -28.06
N ARG A 308 -18.01 -1.05 -26.90
CA ARG A 308 -19.11 -0.21 -26.44
C ARG A 308 -18.59 1.21 -26.25
N ASN A 309 -19.25 2.16 -26.91
CA ASN A 309 -18.76 3.52 -27.11
C ASN A 309 -18.95 4.41 -25.87
N ASP A 310 -19.52 3.87 -24.79
CA ASP A 310 -19.99 4.64 -23.63
C ASP A 310 -18.82 5.23 -22.83
N MET A 311 -17.68 4.53 -22.78
CA MET A 311 -16.50 4.96 -22.04
C MET A 311 -15.58 5.94 -22.80
N ALA A 312 -15.84 6.18 -24.09
CA ALA A 312 -14.98 7.04 -24.93
C ALA A 312 -14.87 8.48 -24.41
N ASN A 313 -15.90 8.94 -23.69
CA ASN A 313 -15.94 10.27 -23.10
C ASN A 313 -15.27 10.35 -21.72
N HIS A 314 -14.92 9.23 -21.08
CA HIS A 314 -14.32 9.25 -19.75
C HIS A 314 -12.87 9.79 -19.80
N PRO A 315 -12.43 10.67 -18.87
CA PRO A 315 -11.10 11.32 -18.95
C PRO A 315 -9.92 10.37 -19.10
N THR A 316 -10.00 9.20 -18.46
CA THR A 316 -8.99 8.13 -18.53
C THR A 316 -8.81 7.57 -19.93
N PHE A 317 -9.88 7.57 -20.73
CA PHE A 317 -9.92 7.00 -22.07
C PHE A 317 -9.62 8.02 -23.18
N ARG A 318 -9.53 9.31 -22.83
CA ARG A 318 -9.15 10.40 -23.76
C ARG A 318 -7.64 10.51 -23.99
N LYS A 319 -6.81 9.91 -23.13
CA LYS A 319 -5.34 9.95 -23.23
C LYS A 319 -4.85 8.78 -24.09
N ILE A 320 -3.66 8.94 -24.69
CA ILE A 320 -3.00 7.84 -25.42
C ILE A 320 -2.66 6.73 -24.42
N TYR A 321 -3.24 5.56 -24.61
CA TYR A 321 -2.93 4.38 -23.80
C TYR A 321 -1.50 3.93 -24.03
N CYS A 322 -0.88 3.44 -22.96
CA CYS A 322 0.32 2.61 -23.07
C CYS A 322 0.13 1.36 -22.21
N ASP A 323 0.71 0.25 -22.65
CA ASP A 323 0.68 -0.97 -21.86
C ASP A 323 1.59 -0.80 -20.64
N ALA A 324 1.10 -1.18 -19.46
CA ALA A 324 1.95 -1.26 -18.29
C ALA A 324 3.06 -2.28 -18.55
N VAL A 325 4.30 -1.81 -18.44
CA VAL A 325 5.48 -2.63 -18.73
C VAL A 325 5.71 -3.68 -17.63
N PRO A 326 6.16 -4.91 -17.97
CA PRO A 326 6.25 -6.01 -17.01
C PRO A 326 7.04 -5.74 -15.72
N TYR A 327 8.06 -4.88 -15.77
CA TYR A 327 8.88 -4.57 -14.59
C TYR A 327 8.16 -3.72 -13.52
N LEU A 328 6.97 -3.19 -13.83
CA LEU A 328 6.13 -2.47 -12.85
C LEU A 328 5.40 -3.42 -11.89
N PHE A 329 5.15 -4.65 -12.33
CA PHE A 329 4.40 -5.63 -11.57
C PHE A 329 5.28 -6.26 -10.50
N LYS A 330 4.67 -6.67 -9.38
CA LYS A 330 5.38 -7.39 -8.33
C LYS A 330 5.95 -8.67 -8.93
N LYS A 331 7.27 -8.81 -8.88
CA LYS A 331 7.93 -10.03 -9.34
C LYS A 331 7.52 -11.19 -8.45
N VAL A 332 6.97 -12.21 -9.10
CA VAL A 332 6.62 -13.47 -8.45
C VAL A 332 7.89 -14.24 -8.11
N ARG A 333 7.87 -14.98 -7.01
CA ARG A 333 9.00 -15.80 -6.56
C ARG A 333 9.31 -16.88 -7.61
N ALA A 334 10.57 -16.98 -8.01
CA ALA A 334 11.02 -18.12 -8.81
C ALA A 334 10.94 -19.40 -7.97
N VAL A 335 10.27 -20.43 -8.49
CA VAL A 335 10.13 -21.72 -7.82
C VAL A 335 11.02 -22.74 -8.53
N TYR A 336 11.90 -23.37 -7.76
CA TYR A 336 12.73 -24.48 -8.22
C TYR A 336 12.22 -25.74 -7.52
N SER A 337 11.76 -26.72 -8.30
CA SER A 337 11.36 -28.01 -7.77
C SER A 337 12.42 -29.05 -8.09
N GLU A 338 13.08 -29.56 -7.06
CA GLU A 338 13.78 -30.85 -7.16
C GLU A 338 12.72 -31.97 -7.10
N GLY A 339 12.68 -32.82 -8.13
CA GLY A 339 11.68 -33.86 -8.31
C GLY A 339 10.48 -33.45 -9.18
N GLY A 340 9.35 -34.13 -9.05
CA GLY A 340 8.11 -33.82 -9.80
C GLY A 340 7.48 -32.48 -9.40
N TRP A 341 6.55 -31.98 -10.22
CA TRP A 341 5.83 -30.72 -10.04
C TRP A 341 4.37 -30.95 -9.58
N PHE A 342 3.59 -29.88 -9.45
CA PHE A 342 2.13 -30.00 -9.37
C PHE A 342 1.60 -30.66 -10.64
N GLU A 343 0.60 -31.51 -10.49
CA GLU A 343 -0.06 -32.23 -11.58
C GLU A 343 -1.58 -32.12 -11.44
N GLU A 344 -2.29 -32.18 -12.56
CA GLU A 344 -3.74 -32.15 -12.58
C GLU A 344 -4.33 -33.30 -11.75
N GLY A 345 -5.40 -33.00 -11.02
CA GLY A 345 -6.06 -33.92 -10.10
C GLY A 345 -5.42 -34.03 -8.71
N MET A 346 -4.27 -33.39 -8.46
CA MET A 346 -3.72 -33.31 -7.09
C MET A 346 -4.64 -32.51 -6.16
N LYS A 347 -4.85 -33.03 -4.95
CA LYS A 347 -5.66 -32.39 -3.90
C LYS A 347 -4.84 -31.50 -2.98
N LEU A 348 -5.42 -30.40 -2.55
CA LEU A 348 -4.83 -29.42 -1.64
C LEU A 348 -5.91 -28.66 -0.86
N GLU A 349 -5.52 -27.79 0.04
CA GLU A 349 -6.39 -26.84 0.73
C GLU A 349 -6.16 -25.43 0.17
N ALA A 350 -7.19 -24.63 -0.07
CA ALA A 350 -7.04 -23.28 -0.63
C ALA A 350 -8.04 -22.29 -0.03
N ILE A 351 -7.63 -21.02 0.10
CA ILE A 351 -8.55 -19.92 0.43
C ILE A 351 -9.50 -19.71 -0.76
N ASP A 352 -10.79 -19.72 -0.49
CA ASP A 352 -11.81 -19.44 -1.50
C ASP A 352 -11.80 -17.94 -1.87
N PRO A 353 -11.46 -17.56 -3.12
CA PRO A 353 -11.43 -16.16 -3.52
C PRO A 353 -12.81 -15.50 -3.56
N LEU A 354 -13.89 -16.29 -3.57
CA LEU A 354 -15.27 -15.80 -3.49
C LEU A 354 -15.81 -15.76 -2.05
N ASN A 355 -15.10 -16.37 -1.10
CA ASN A 355 -15.39 -16.31 0.32
C ASN A 355 -14.10 -16.47 1.14
N LEU A 356 -13.40 -15.36 1.36
CA LEU A 356 -12.06 -15.37 1.93
C LEU A 356 -11.99 -15.79 3.41
N GLY A 357 -13.14 -15.96 4.09
CA GLY A 357 -13.20 -16.57 5.42
C GLY A 357 -13.01 -18.08 5.41
N ASN A 358 -13.18 -18.71 4.24
CA ASN A 358 -13.14 -20.16 4.09
C ASN A 358 -11.81 -20.64 3.51
N ILE A 359 -11.25 -21.67 4.14
CA ILE A 359 -10.24 -22.53 3.52
C ILE A 359 -10.94 -23.83 3.15
N CYS A 360 -10.91 -24.17 1.86
CA CYS A 360 -11.70 -25.25 1.27
C CYS A 360 -10.83 -26.40 0.79
N VAL A 361 -11.45 -27.58 0.66
CA VAL A 361 -10.90 -28.70 -0.12
C VAL A 361 -10.88 -28.32 -1.60
N ALA A 362 -9.71 -28.44 -2.23
CA ALA A 362 -9.51 -27.98 -3.59
C ALA A 362 -8.66 -28.94 -4.43
N THR A 363 -8.74 -28.78 -5.75
CA THR A 363 -8.05 -29.60 -6.74
C THR A 363 -7.25 -28.73 -7.71
N VAL A 364 -6.06 -29.17 -8.09
CA VAL A 364 -5.33 -28.62 -9.24
C VAL A 364 -6.06 -29.06 -10.51
N CYS A 365 -6.73 -28.13 -11.17
CA CYS A 365 -7.51 -28.39 -12.38
C CYS A 365 -6.68 -28.25 -13.65
N LYS A 366 -5.71 -27.33 -13.67
CA LYS A 366 -4.81 -27.11 -14.81
C LYS A 366 -3.48 -26.55 -14.34
N VAL A 367 -2.38 -27.02 -14.93
CA VAL A 367 -1.04 -26.45 -14.69
C VAL A 367 -0.69 -25.49 -15.83
N LEU A 368 -0.40 -24.23 -15.50
CA LEU A 368 -0.02 -23.20 -16.44
C LEU A 368 1.51 -23.01 -16.46
N LEU A 369 2.00 -22.21 -17.42
CA LEU A 369 3.42 -21.84 -17.45
C LEU A 369 3.75 -20.87 -16.31
N ASP A 370 5.05 -20.65 -16.10
CA ASP A 370 5.61 -19.74 -15.08
C ASP A 370 5.13 -20.04 -13.65
N GLY A 371 4.72 -21.29 -13.36
CA GLY A 371 4.34 -21.74 -12.03
C GLY A 371 2.91 -21.40 -11.60
N TYR A 372 2.07 -20.91 -12.51
CA TYR A 372 0.65 -20.67 -12.24
C TYR A 372 -0.18 -21.96 -12.30
N LEU A 373 -1.24 -22.02 -11.50
CA LEU A 373 -2.12 -23.16 -11.33
C LEU A 373 -3.57 -22.68 -11.37
N MET A 374 -4.41 -23.34 -12.18
CA MET A 374 -5.86 -23.20 -12.04
C MET A 374 -6.35 -24.19 -10.99
N ILE A 375 -7.02 -23.68 -9.98
CA ILE A 375 -7.51 -24.44 -8.83
C ILE A 375 -9.03 -24.32 -8.77
N GLY A 376 -9.70 -25.43 -8.49
CA GLY A 376 -11.14 -25.48 -8.28
C GLY A 376 -11.49 -25.96 -6.87
N ILE A 377 -12.56 -25.42 -6.29
CA ILE A 377 -13.10 -25.88 -5.00
C ILE A 377 -14.03 -27.08 -5.22
N ASP A 378 -13.72 -28.18 -4.56
CA ASP A 378 -14.44 -29.43 -4.75
C ASP A 378 -15.92 -29.29 -4.32
N GLY A 379 -16.84 -29.70 -5.19
CA GLY A 379 -18.29 -29.60 -4.95
C GLY A 379 -18.91 -28.23 -5.25
N ALA A 380 -18.10 -27.21 -5.56
CA ALA A 380 -18.55 -25.90 -6.03
C ALA A 380 -18.23 -25.63 -7.51
N THR A 381 -17.33 -26.41 -8.13
CA THR A 381 -16.92 -26.21 -9.53
C THR A 381 -18.02 -26.55 -10.54
N SER A 382 -18.29 -25.62 -11.44
CA SER A 382 -19.00 -25.88 -12.71
C SER A 382 -18.22 -26.83 -13.63
N ALA A 383 -18.94 -27.65 -14.39
CA ALA A 383 -18.35 -28.66 -15.27
C ALA A 383 -17.53 -28.08 -16.43
N ASP A 384 -17.72 -26.79 -16.75
CA ASP A 384 -17.02 -26.04 -17.79
C ASP A 384 -15.74 -25.34 -17.31
N GLY A 385 -15.43 -25.41 -16.00
CA GLY A 385 -14.25 -24.79 -15.40
C GLY A 385 -14.36 -23.27 -15.20
N SER A 386 -15.56 -22.70 -15.35
CA SER A 386 -15.80 -21.26 -15.20
C SER A 386 -15.48 -20.72 -13.81
N ASP A 387 -15.53 -21.57 -12.78
CA ASP A 387 -15.25 -21.23 -11.38
C ASP A 387 -13.80 -21.52 -10.94
N TRP A 388 -12.92 -21.93 -11.85
CA TRP A 388 -11.51 -22.11 -11.50
C TRP A 388 -10.86 -20.76 -11.26
N PHE A 389 -9.94 -20.70 -10.31
CA PHE A 389 -9.19 -19.49 -10.00
C PHE A 389 -7.69 -19.75 -10.10
N CYS A 390 -6.96 -18.70 -10.48
CA CYS A 390 -5.53 -18.79 -10.72
C CYS A 390 -4.72 -18.41 -9.48
N TYR A 391 -3.94 -19.36 -8.95
CA TYR A 391 -2.91 -19.08 -7.95
C TYR A 391 -1.54 -19.46 -8.49
N HIS A 392 -0.52 -18.68 -8.14
CA HIS A 392 0.86 -19.10 -8.36
C HIS A 392 1.27 -20.15 -7.33
N ALA A 393 2.14 -21.09 -7.69
CA ALA A 393 2.64 -22.15 -6.81
C ALA A 393 3.31 -21.62 -5.52
N SER A 394 3.81 -20.38 -5.54
CA SER A 394 4.37 -19.71 -4.35
C SER A 394 3.33 -18.95 -3.52
N SER A 395 2.06 -18.99 -3.89
CA SER A 395 0.97 -18.29 -3.20
C SER A 395 0.83 -18.82 -1.78
N HIS A 396 0.49 -17.92 -0.87
CA HIS A 396 0.21 -18.25 0.53
C HIS A 396 -1.27 -18.50 0.80
N ALA A 397 -2.08 -18.52 -0.27
CA ALA A 397 -3.48 -18.89 -0.24
C ALA A 397 -3.72 -20.37 -0.59
N ILE A 398 -2.66 -21.16 -0.84
CA ILE A 398 -2.73 -22.60 -1.09
C ILE A 398 -1.88 -23.35 -0.07
N PHE A 399 -2.35 -24.51 0.38
CA PHE A 399 -1.77 -25.26 1.47
C PHE A 399 -1.80 -26.76 1.19
N PRO A 400 -0.84 -27.53 1.72
CA PRO A 400 -0.88 -28.98 1.64
C PRO A 400 -2.06 -29.54 2.45
N VAL A 401 -2.55 -30.70 2.03
CA VAL A 401 -3.57 -31.48 2.74
C VAL A 401 -3.25 -31.59 4.26
N ASN A 402 -4.29 -31.50 5.09
CA ASN A 402 -4.24 -31.45 6.55
C ASN A 402 -3.59 -30.17 7.13
N PHE A 403 -3.47 -29.07 6.38
CA PHE A 403 -2.96 -27.81 6.94
C PHE A 403 -3.92 -27.25 7.99
N CYS A 404 -5.22 -27.16 7.68
CA CYS A 404 -6.25 -26.69 8.60
C CYS A 404 -6.32 -27.53 9.87
N LYS A 405 -6.36 -28.86 9.74
CA LYS A 405 -6.37 -29.80 10.88
C LYS A 405 -5.16 -29.61 11.81
N ARG A 406 -3.95 -29.48 11.25
CA ARG A 406 -2.71 -29.28 12.04
C ARG A 406 -2.66 -27.94 12.76
N ASN A 407 -3.30 -26.93 12.20
CA ASN A 407 -3.28 -25.57 12.73
C ASN A 407 -4.57 -25.20 13.47
N ASN A 408 -5.50 -26.14 13.69
CA ASN A 408 -6.81 -25.90 14.32
C ASN A 408 -7.64 -24.83 13.59
N ILE A 409 -7.65 -24.85 12.26
CA ILE A 409 -8.52 -24.02 11.42
C ILE A 409 -9.66 -24.90 10.92
N ASP A 410 -10.87 -24.36 10.87
CA ASP A 410 -12.03 -25.05 10.31
C ASP A 410 -11.88 -25.15 8.79
N LEU A 411 -11.85 -26.39 8.30
CA LEU A 411 -11.81 -26.68 6.87
C LEU A 411 -13.23 -26.77 6.34
N THR A 412 -13.52 -26.07 5.24
CA THR A 412 -14.77 -26.22 4.51
C THR A 412 -14.69 -27.47 3.62
N PRO A 413 -15.45 -28.53 3.93
CA PRO A 413 -15.46 -29.75 3.13
C PRO A 413 -16.19 -29.54 1.80
N PRO A 414 -16.06 -30.48 0.84
CA PRO A 414 -16.82 -30.43 -0.40
C PRO A 414 -18.33 -30.43 -0.14
N LYS A 415 -19.09 -29.78 -1.03
CA LYS A 415 -20.55 -29.69 -0.91
C LYS A 415 -21.20 -31.08 -0.76
N GLY A 416 -21.97 -31.25 0.30
CA GLY A 416 -22.65 -32.51 0.63
C GLY A 416 -21.90 -33.41 1.62
N GLN A 417 -20.69 -33.06 2.03
CA GLN A 417 -19.96 -33.72 3.12
C GLN A 417 -20.09 -32.92 4.42
N ASP A 418 -20.17 -33.62 5.55
CA ASP A 418 -20.28 -32.99 6.87
C ASP A 418 -18.90 -32.66 7.44
N ALA A 419 -18.73 -31.42 7.92
CA ALA A 419 -17.45 -30.91 8.38
C ALA A 419 -16.89 -31.68 9.59
N LYS A 420 -17.77 -32.26 10.42
CA LYS A 420 -17.34 -33.03 11.61
C LYS A 420 -16.84 -34.43 11.26
N THR A 421 -17.27 -34.98 10.13
CA THR A 421 -16.97 -36.34 9.69
C THR A 421 -15.96 -36.40 8.55
N PHE A 422 -15.68 -35.25 7.89
CA PHE A 422 -14.71 -35.17 6.81
C PHE A 422 -13.33 -35.71 7.22
N ASN A 423 -12.79 -36.63 6.41
CA ASN A 423 -11.47 -37.20 6.59
C ASN A 423 -10.75 -37.26 5.24
N TRP A 424 -9.58 -36.63 5.16
CA TRP A 424 -8.75 -36.59 3.96
C TRP A 424 -8.35 -37.98 3.43
N GLU A 425 -8.05 -38.95 4.29
CA GLU A 425 -7.62 -40.29 3.86
C GLU A 425 -8.77 -41.00 3.12
N ILE A 426 -9.97 -41.00 3.72
CA ILE A 426 -11.18 -41.56 3.12
C ILE A 426 -11.51 -40.83 1.81
N TYR A 427 -11.46 -39.49 1.82
CA TYR A 427 -11.77 -38.68 0.65
C TYR A 427 -10.82 -38.95 -0.53
N LEU A 428 -9.52 -39.09 -0.26
CA LEU A 428 -8.52 -39.42 -1.28
C LEU A 428 -8.74 -40.82 -1.87
N GLU A 429 -9.12 -41.80 -1.04
CA GLU A 429 -9.46 -43.16 -1.49
C GLU A 429 -10.73 -43.17 -2.37
N GLU A 430 -11.81 -42.53 -1.91
CA GLU A 430 -13.09 -42.44 -2.63
C GLU A 430 -12.94 -41.75 -3.99
N THR A 431 -12.16 -40.68 -4.05
CA THR A 431 -11.91 -39.91 -5.27
C THR A 431 -10.77 -40.48 -6.13
N LYS A 432 -10.08 -41.52 -5.65
CA LYS A 432 -8.89 -42.11 -6.30
C LYS A 432 -7.85 -41.06 -6.68
N SER A 433 -7.66 -40.08 -5.80
CA SER A 433 -6.78 -38.94 -6.02
C SER A 433 -5.57 -38.99 -5.10
N ARG A 434 -4.62 -38.07 -5.30
CA ARG A 434 -3.41 -37.96 -4.48
C ARG A 434 -3.26 -36.54 -3.94
N PRO A 435 -2.71 -36.36 -2.72
CA PRO A 435 -2.41 -35.04 -2.21
C PRO A 435 -1.22 -34.45 -2.97
N ALA A 436 -1.25 -33.13 -3.19
CA ALA A 436 -0.07 -32.39 -3.64
C ALA A 436 1.05 -32.52 -2.58
N PRO A 437 2.28 -32.92 -2.95
CA PRO A 437 3.36 -33.08 -1.98
C PRO A 437 3.68 -31.78 -1.23
N SER A 438 3.79 -31.86 0.11
CA SER A 438 4.08 -30.69 0.97
C SER A 438 5.33 -29.89 0.57
N ARG A 439 6.32 -30.54 -0.07
CA ARG A 439 7.55 -29.89 -0.57
C ARG A 439 7.30 -28.85 -1.68
N LEU A 440 6.15 -28.89 -2.34
CA LEU A 440 5.80 -27.97 -3.42
C LEU A 440 5.26 -26.64 -2.91
N PHE A 441 4.87 -26.57 -1.63
CA PHE A 441 4.27 -25.39 -1.04
C PHE A 441 5.33 -24.48 -0.42
N ASN A 442 5.11 -23.18 -0.53
CA ASN A 442 5.96 -22.18 0.11
C ASN A 442 5.67 -22.11 1.62
N THR A 443 6.58 -22.66 2.42
CA THR A 443 6.46 -22.76 3.89
C THR A 443 7.23 -21.69 4.65
N ASP A 444 7.83 -20.72 3.95
CA ASP A 444 8.60 -19.66 4.60
C ASP A 444 7.71 -18.80 5.48
N CYS A 445 8.09 -18.63 6.75
CA CYS A 445 7.37 -17.80 7.72
C CYS A 445 8.30 -16.67 8.20
N PRO A 446 8.13 -15.42 7.72
CA PRO A 446 8.94 -14.31 8.19
C PRO A 446 8.59 -13.97 9.65
N ASN A 447 9.51 -13.30 10.37
CA ASN A 447 9.18 -12.66 11.63
C ASN A 447 8.41 -11.36 11.36
N HIS A 448 7.12 -11.49 11.05
CA HIS A 448 6.27 -10.39 10.61
C HIS A 448 5.77 -9.47 11.74
N GLY A 449 5.94 -9.84 13.00
CA GLY A 449 5.61 -8.97 14.16
C GLY A 449 4.12 -8.84 14.54
N PHE A 450 3.19 -9.24 13.67
CA PHE A 450 1.75 -9.29 13.99
C PHE A 450 1.43 -10.17 15.20
N LYS A 451 0.44 -9.74 15.99
CA LYS A 451 -0.10 -10.47 17.15
C LYS A 451 -1.62 -10.35 17.16
N ALA A 452 -2.29 -11.37 17.70
CA ALA A 452 -3.74 -11.31 17.91
C ALA A 452 -4.11 -10.09 18.79
N GLY A 453 -5.21 -9.43 18.44
CA GLY A 453 -5.71 -8.21 19.07
C GLY A 453 -5.09 -6.91 18.56
N MET A 454 -4.12 -6.95 17.64
CA MET A 454 -3.58 -5.74 17.02
C MET A 454 -4.60 -5.11 16.04
N LYS A 455 -4.77 -3.79 16.14
CA LYS A 455 -5.58 -2.98 15.21
C LYS A 455 -4.81 -2.66 13.93
N VAL A 456 -5.53 -2.69 12.82
CA VAL A 456 -5.06 -2.41 11.46
C VAL A 456 -6.16 -1.69 10.66
N GLU A 457 -5.81 -1.13 9.52
CA GLU A 457 -6.76 -0.73 8.48
C GLU A 457 -6.74 -1.82 7.41
N ALA A 458 -7.86 -2.47 7.13
CA ALA A 458 -7.90 -3.61 6.20
C ALA A 458 -8.88 -3.38 5.07
N VAL A 459 -8.52 -3.79 3.86
CA VAL A 459 -9.43 -3.80 2.72
C VAL A 459 -10.48 -4.89 2.94
N ASP A 460 -11.73 -4.59 2.67
CA ASP A 460 -12.73 -5.64 2.49
C ASP A 460 -12.52 -6.27 1.11
N LEU A 461 -12.01 -7.50 1.06
CA LEU A 461 -11.70 -8.17 -0.21
C LEU A 461 -12.97 -8.57 -1.01
N MET A 462 -14.15 -8.51 -0.40
CA MET A 462 -15.44 -8.66 -1.09
C MET A 462 -15.93 -7.34 -1.71
N GLU A 463 -15.59 -6.20 -1.10
CA GLU A 463 -15.78 -4.87 -1.68
C GLU A 463 -14.47 -4.04 -1.62
N PRO A 464 -13.48 -4.29 -2.50
CA PRO A 464 -12.10 -3.76 -2.36
C PRO A 464 -11.93 -2.24 -2.42
N ARG A 465 -13.03 -1.52 -2.69
CA ARG A 465 -13.13 -0.07 -2.54
C ARG A 465 -13.12 0.36 -1.07
N LEU A 466 -13.64 -0.47 -0.17
CA LEU A 466 -13.71 -0.18 1.26
C LEU A 466 -12.40 -0.55 1.96
N ILE A 467 -11.94 0.35 2.83
CA ILE A 467 -10.91 0.07 3.82
C ILE A 467 -11.53 0.36 5.18
N CYS A 468 -11.48 -0.61 6.07
CA CYS A 468 -12.23 -0.64 7.31
C CYS A 468 -11.30 -0.72 8.52
N VAL A 469 -11.81 -0.26 9.66
CA VAL A 469 -11.18 -0.51 10.96
C VAL A 469 -11.26 -2.00 11.27
N ALA A 470 -10.11 -2.63 11.52
CA ALA A 470 -10.04 -4.07 11.67
C ALA A 470 -9.06 -4.51 12.77
N THR A 471 -9.22 -5.76 13.17
CA THR A 471 -8.42 -6.44 14.19
C THR A 471 -7.80 -7.71 13.62
N VAL A 472 -6.51 -7.93 13.88
CA VAL A 472 -5.89 -9.25 13.71
C VAL A 472 -6.49 -10.19 14.76
N LYS A 473 -7.50 -10.96 14.39
CA LYS A 473 -8.19 -11.90 15.29
C LYS A 473 -7.31 -13.10 15.62
N ARG A 474 -6.62 -13.64 14.62
CA ARG A 474 -5.79 -14.82 14.76
C ARG A 474 -4.54 -14.75 13.88
N VAL A 475 -3.46 -15.35 14.37
CA VAL A 475 -2.19 -15.50 13.67
C VAL A 475 -1.85 -16.99 13.61
N VAL A 476 -1.73 -17.55 12.41
CA VAL A 476 -1.37 -18.94 12.16
C VAL A 476 -0.18 -18.96 11.21
N GLN A 477 1.03 -19.09 11.76
CA GLN A 477 2.26 -18.87 11.00
C GLN A 477 2.16 -17.50 10.29
N ARG A 478 2.27 -17.47 8.97
CA ARG A 478 2.13 -16.26 8.15
C ARG A 478 0.69 -15.88 7.81
N LEU A 479 -0.30 -16.72 8.12
CA LEU A 479 -1.70 -16.46 7.80
C LEU A 479 -2.36 -15.66 8.94
N LEU A 480 -3.07 -14.60 8.59
CA LEU A 480 -3.79 -13.72 9.51
C LEU A 480 -5.28 -13.85 9.25
N SER A 481 -6.07 -14.07 10.30
CA SER A 481 -7.53 -13.85 10.24
C SER A 481 -7.79 -12.42 10.66
N ILE A 482 -8.37 -11.65 9.74
CA ILE A 482 -8.72 -10.25 9.92
C ILE A 482 -10.21 -10.18 10.21
N HIS A 483 -10.55 -9.56 11.33
CA HIS A 483 -11.92 -9.28 11.74
C HIS A 483 -12.21 -7.79 11.52
N PHE A 484 -13.34 -7.48 10.91
CA PHE A 484 -13.80 -6.11 10.73
C PHE A 484 -14.57 -5.70 11.99
N ASP A 485 -14.07 -4.69 12.70
CA ASP A 485 -14.65 -4.30 13.99
C ASP A 485 -16.11 -3.87 13.77
N GLY A 486 -17.03 -4.35 14.62
CA GLY A 486 -18.46 -4.06 14.54
C GLY A 486 -19.27 -4.96 13.61
N TRP A 487 -18.62 -5.80 12.81
CA TRP A 487 -19.25 -6.79 11.94
C TRP A 487 -19.27 -8.18 12.57
N ASP A 488 -20.09 -9.09 12.01
CA ASP A 488 -20.10 -10.48 12.45
C ASP A 488 -18.82 -11.22 11.99
N ASN A 489 -18.46 -12.29 12.70
CA ASN A 489 -17.32 -13.15 12.39
C ASN A 489 -17.45 -13.86 11.03
N GLU A 490 -18.64 -13.95 10.45
CA GLU A 490 -18.86 -14.49 9.10
C GLU A 490 -18.11 -13.70 8.02
N TYR A 491 -17.81 -12.42 8.29
CA TYR A 491 -17.08 -11.53 7.40
C TYR A 491 -15.57 -11.56 7.63
N ASP A 492 -15.06 -12.38 8.56
CA ASP A 492 -13.62 -12.49 8.80
C ASP A 492 -12.91 -13.01 7.54
N GLN A 493 -11.75 -12.45 7.21
CA GLN A 493 -11.02 -12.79 6.00
C GLN A 493 -9.62 -13.31 6.33
N TRP A 494 -9.22 -14.40 5.67
CA TRP A 494 -7.86 -14.91 5.73
C TRP A 494 -6.97 -14.19 4.73
N VAL A 495 -5.88 -13.59 5.23
CA VAL A 495 -4.88 -12.91 4.40
C VAL A 495 -3.48 -13.30 4.81
N ASP A 496 -2.54 -13.20 3.87
CA ASP A 496 -1.13 -13.34 4.17
C ASP A 496 -0.58 -12.16 4.98
N CYS A 497 0.38 -12.39 5.87
CA CYS A 497 1.01 -11.33 6.66
C CYS A 497 1.78 -10.30 5.80
N GLU A 498 2.14 -10.63 4.57
CA GLU A 498 2.75 -9.70 3.60
C GLU A 498 1.74 -9.20 2.56
N SER A 499 0.43 -9.41 2.79
CA SER A 499 -0.65 -8.94 1.93
C SER A 499 -0.54 -7.43 1.70
N PRO A 500 -0.71 -6.95 0.45
CA PRO A 500 -0.74 -5.53 0.14
C PRO A 500 -2.08 -4.84 0.45
N ASP A 501 -3.01 -5.56 1.08
CA ASP A 501 -4.38 -5.14 1.36
C ASP A 501 -4.67 -4.99 2.87
N ILE A 502 -3.61 -4.97 3.70
CA ILE A 502 -3.66 -4.58 5.11
C ILE A 502 -2.68 -3.42 5.37
N TYR A 503 -3.07 -2.45 6.16
CA TYR A 503 -2.35 -1.19 6.36
C TYR A 503 -2.20 -0.86 7.85
N PRO A 504 -1.14 -0.13 8.25
CA PRO A 504 -1.02 0.37 9.62
C PRO A 504 -2.06 1.47 9.89
N VAL A 505 -2.40 1.64 11.17
CA VAL A 505 -3.26 2.74 11.64
C VAL A 505 -2.73 4.10 11.16
N GLY A 506 -3.61 4.91 10.57
CA GLY A 506 -3.29 6.23 10.01
C GLY A 506 -2.82 6.21 8.56
N TRP A 507 -2.88 5.07 7.86
CA TRP A 507 -2.56 5.01 6.42
C TRP A 507 -3.59 5.75 5.59
N CYS A 508 -4.89 5.54 5.83
CA CYS A 508 -5.99 6.26 5.18
C CYS A 508 -5.87 7.78 5.36
N GLU A 509 -5.60 8.24 6.59
CA GLU A 509 -5.33 9.65 6.91
C GLU A 509 -4.12 10.18 6.12
N LEU A 510 -3.04 9.38 6.04
CA LEU A 510 -1.82 9.76 5.34
C LEU A 510 -2.02 9.89 3.82
N THR A 511 -2.76 8.98 3.21
CA THR A 511 -2.94 8.89 1.75
C THR A 511 -4.21 9.55 1.26
N GLY A 512 -5.01 10.15 2.15
CA GLY A 512 -6.30 10.76 1.81
C GLY A 512 -7.35 9.76 1.35
N TYR A 513 -7.23 8.50 1.75
CA TYR A 513 -8.21 7.45 1.45
C TYR A 513 -9.27 7.41 2.56
N GLN A 514 -10.52 7.12 2.22
CA GLN A 514 -11.61 7.05 3.20
C GLN A 514 -11.53 5.75 4.02
N LEU A 515 -11.51 5.90 5.34
CA LEU A 515 -11.62 4.80 6.29
C LEU A 515 -13.07 4.61 6.72
N GLN A 516 -13.57 3.38 6.69
CA GLN A 516 -14.87 3.00 7.23
C GLN A 516 -14.77 2.76 8.75
N PRO A 517 -15.63 3.41 9.56
CA PRO A 517 -15.66 3.19 11.01
C PRO A 517 -16.17 1.78 11.39
N PRO A 518 -15.95 1.34 12.64
CA PRO A 518 -16.53 0.11 13.18
C PRO A 518 -18.06 0.09 13.17
#